data_AF-A0AB37GEF1-F1
#
_entry.id   AF-A0AB37GEF1-F1
#
_cell.length_a   1.000
_cell.length_b   1.000
_cell.length_c   1.000
_cell.angle_alpha   90.00
_cell.angle_beta   90.00
_cell.angle_gamma   90.00
#
_symmetry.space_group_name_H-M   'P 1'
#
loop_
_entity.id
_entity.type
_entity.pdbx_description
1 polymer ?
#
loop_
_entity_poly.entity_id
_entity_poly.type
_entity_poly.pdbx_seq_one_letter_code
_entity_poly.pdbx_strand_id
1 'polypeptide(L)'
;MTTTYTTKWDETFTITTRTGKYDDTNPNDTISRVIEAHDEDGELASALYADLETGQIMQVETREENRGEGIATALVQYACDTGIDLYHSPEEHRTEKGNDFARRCDFIDEIDPDLAYQPA
;
A
#
# COMPACT_ATOMS: atom_id res chain seq x y z
N MET A 1 9.53 12.64 -4.92
CA MET A 1 9.72 13.30 -3.61
C MET A 1 10.00 12.20 -2.60
N THR A 2 10.74 12.51 -1.55
CA THR A 2 11.07 11.56 -0.48
C THR A 2 10.53 12.18 0.80
N THR A 3 9.65 11.47 1.49
CA THR A 3 9.06 11.93 2.74
C THR A 3 9.43 10.95 3.84
N THR A 4 9.83 11.50 4.98
CA THR A 4 10.21 10.75 6.17
C THR A 4 9.01 10.63 7.10
N TYR A 5 8.72 9.43 7.57
CA TYR A 5 7.65 9.16 8.54
C TYR A 5 8.22 8.48 9.78
N THR A 6 7.71 8.86 10.94
CA THR A 6 8.08 8.27 12.22
C THR A 6 6.90 7.47 12.77
N THR A 7 7.12 6.22 13.13
CA THR A 7 6.09 5.38 13.76
C THR A 7 5.92 5.72 15.23
N LYS A 8 4.95 5.06 15.89
CA LYS A 8 4.74 5.18 17.34
C LYS A 8 5.91 4.71 18.21
N TRP A 9 6.93 4.10 17.62
CA TRP A 9 8.13 3.58 18.30
C TRP A 9 9.39 4.39 17.98
N ASP A 10 9.24 5.59 17.44
CA ASP A 10 10.33 6.48 17.02
C ASP A 10 11.23 5.90 15.90
N GLU A 11 10.82 4.81 15.26
CA GLU A 11 11.48 4.30 14.05
C GLU A 11 11.15 5.20 12.86
N THR A 12 12.19 5.56 12.11
CA THR A 12 12.11 6.47 10.99
C THR A 12 12.19 5.70 9.68
N PHE A 13 11.24 5.96 8.79
CA PHE A 13 11.17 5.32 7.48
C PHE A 13 11.25 6.35 6.36
N THR A 14 11.93 5.96 5.30
CA THR A 14 11.96 6.70 4.04
C THR A 14 10.91 6.13 3.10
N ILE A 15 9.91 6.95 2.74
CA ILE A 15 8.89 6.54 1.76
C ILE A 15 9.24 7.03 0.36
N THR A 16 9.22 6.10 -0.59
CA THR A 16 9.44 6.36 -2.02
C THR A 16 8.31 5.78 -2.86
N THR A 17 8.25 6.20 -4.12
CA THR A 17 7.33 5.62 -5.11
C THR A 17 8.08 5.20 -6.37
N ARG A 18 7.66 4.08 -6.94
CA ARG A 18 8.14 3.55 -8.22
C ARG A 18 7.01 2.81 -8.93
N THR A 19 7.30 2.27 -10.11
CA THR A 19 6.44 1.29 -10.79
C THR A 19 7.12 -0.06 -10.80
N GLY A 20 6.35 -1.14 -10.72
CA GLY A 20 6.89 -2.50 -10.77
C GLY A 20 5.81 -3.56 -10.62
N LYS A 21 6.17 -4.82 -10.87
CA LYS A 21 5.30 -5.96 -10.60
C LYS A 21 5.35 -6.31 -9.12
N TYR A 22 4.31 -6.98 -8.65
CA TYR A 22 4.30 -7.61 -7.33
C TYR A 22 5.09 -8.91 -7.36
N ASP A 23 4.86 -9.76 -8.37
CA ASP A 23 5.56 -11.01 -8.62
C ASP A 23 6.20 -11.00 -10.02
N ASP A 24 7.50 -10.71 -10.06
CA ASP A 24 8.28 -10.72 -11.30
C ASP A 24 8.38 -12.12 -11.95
N THR A 25 8.06 -13.19 -11.22
CA THR A 25 8.06 -14.55 -11.74
C THR A 25 6.73 -14.92 -12.41
N ASN A 26 5.66 -14.19 -12.12
CA ASN A 26 4.35 -14.38 -12.74
C ASN A 26 4.24 -13.55 -14.03
N PRO A 27 4.20 -14.18 -15.22
CA PRO A 27 4.11 -13.45 -16.48
C PRO A 27 2.79 -12.70 -16.64
N ASN A 28 1.74 -13.11 -15.92
CA ASN A 28 0.42 -12.48 -15.95
C ASN A 28 0.30 -11.33 -14.95
N ASP A 29 1.29 -11.11 -14.10
CA ASP A 29 1.27 -10.00 -13.16
C ASP A 29 1.49 -8.67 -13.89
N THR A 30 0.67 -7.69 -13.53
CA THR A 30 0.61 -6.37 -14.16
C THR A 30 1.50 -5.37 -13.43
N ILE A 31 1.97 -4.36 -14.17
CA ILE A 31 2.75 -3.29 -13.55
C ILE A 31 1.82 -2.47 -12.64
N SER A 32 2.22 -2.33 -11.40
CA SER A 32 1.54 -1.53 -10.37
C SER A 32 2.31 -0.26 -10.06
N ARG A 33 1.62 0.73 -9.48
CA ARG A 33 2.26 1.74 -8.64
C ARG A 33 2.71 1.06 -7.35
N VAL A 34 3.95 1.28 -6.96
CA VAL A 34 4.51 0.77 -5.71
C VAL A 34 4.88 1.95 -4.82
N ILE A 35 4.43 1.91 -3.57
CA ILE A 35 4.81 2.86 -2.53
C ILE A 35 5.52 2.07 -1.44
N GLU A 36 6.77 2.41 -1.17
CA GLU A 36 7.67 1.59 -0.34
C GLU A 36 8.21 2.40 0.83
N ALA A 37 8.16 1.82 2.03
CA ALA A 37 8.86 2.30 3.21
C ALA A 37 10.14 1.48 3.41
N HIS A 38 11.27 2.17 3.49
CA HIS A 38 12.56 1.59 3.83
C HIS A 38 13.01 2.08 5.21
N ASP A 39 13.59 1.22 6.02
CA ASP A 39 14.15 1.57 7.33
C ASP A 39 15.48 2.34 7.20
N GLU A 40 16.11 2.70 8.33
CA GLU A 40 17.34 3.48 8.35
C GLU A 40 18.53 2.75 7.71
N ASP A 41 18.50 1.42 7.68
CA ASP A 41 19.51 0.58 7.01
C ASP A 41 19.22 0.46 5.49
N GLY A 42 18.09 1.00 5.03
CA GLY A 42 17.67 0.94 3.63
C GLY A 42 16.96 -0.36 3.26
N GLU A 43 16.56 -1.17 4.24
CA GLU A 43 15.85 -2.42 4.02
C GLU A 43 14.34 -2.17 3.87
N LEU A 44 13.68 -2.94 3.00
CA LEU A 44 12.25 -2.80 2.76
C LEU A 44 11.44 -3.23 3.99
N ALA A 45 10.75 -2.28 4.61
CA ALA A 45 9.91 -2.52 5.79
C ALA A 45 8.44 -2.74 5.41
N SER A 46 7.95 -2.03 4.39
CA SER A 46 6.58 -2.22 3.88
C SER A 46 6.44 -1.76 2.43
N ALA A 47 5.58 -2.41 1.67
CA ALA A 47 5.22 -2.03 0.31
C ALA A 47 3.70 -2.09 0.10
N LEU A 48 3.17 -1.10 -0.60
CA LEU A 48 1.80 -1.04 -1.09
C LEU A 48 1.83 -1.07 -2.61
N TYR A 49 1.04 -1.96 -3.20
CA TYR A 49 0.87 -2.13 -4.64
C TYR A 49 -0.54 -1.70 -5.01
N ALA A 50 -0.64 -0.73 -5.91
CA ALA A 50 -1.90 -0.25 -6.42
C ALA A 50 -1.93 -0.31 -7.95
N ASP A 51 -3.10 -0.62 -8.49
CA ASP A 51 -3.33 -0.56 -9.93
C ASP A 51 -3.04 0.86 -10.46
N LEU A 52 -2.35 0.94 -11.61
CA LEU A 52 -1.86 2.22 -12.13
C LEU A 52 -2.97 3.13 -12.65
N GLU A 53 -4.05 2.55 -13.16
CA GLU A 53 -5.12 3.29 -13.82
C GLU A 53 -6.21 3.69 -12.83
N THR A 54 -6.60 2.76 -11.97
CA THR A 54 -7.72 2.92 -11.04
C THR A 54 -7.30 3.40 -9.66
N GLY A 55 -6.05 3.17 -9.25
CA GLY A 55 -5.59 3.42 -7.88
C GLY A 55 -6.09 2.38 -6.86
N GLN A 56 -6.73 1.29 -7.30
CA GLN A 56 -7.14 0.22 -6.40
C GLN A 56 -5.92 -0.40 -5.72
N ILE A 57 -5.95 -0.46 -4.38
CA ILE A 57 -4.94 -1.19 -3.61
C ILE A 57 -5.14 -2.68 -3.84
N MET A 58 -4.15 -3.29 -4.51
CA MET A 58 -4.12 -4.70 -4.88
C MET A 58 -3.46 -5.56 -3.81
N GLN A 59 -2.42 -5.03 -3.16
CA GLN A 59 -1.68 -5.73 -2.13
C GLN A 59 -1.00 -4.75 -1.17
N VAL A 60 -0.91 -5.13 0.10
CA VAL A 60 -0.09 -4.43 1.09
C VAL A 60 0.68 -5.46 1.88
N GLU A 61 1.99 -5.29 1.95
CA GLU A 61 2.87 -6.15 2.73
C GLU A 61 3.71 -5.31 3.69
N THR A 62 3.78 -5.78 4.94
CA THR A 62 4.67 -5.24 5.95
C THR A 62 5.50 -6.40 6.50
N ARG A 63 6.81 -6.18 6.56
CA ARG A 63 7.80 -7.09 7.16
C ARG A 63 7.32 -7.49 8.55
N GLU A 64 7.45 -8.77 8.90
CA GLU A 64 6.69 -9.37 10.01
C GLU A 64 6.94 -8.69 11.36
N GLU A 65 8.20 -8.38 11.64
CA GLU A 65 8.67 -7.67 12.82
C GLU A 65 8.14 -6.23 12.94
N ASN A 66 7.75 -5.60 11.83
CA ASN A 66 7.25 -4.22 11.81
C ASN A 66 5.71 -4.12 11.72
N ARG A 67 4.99 -5.23 11.84
CA ARG A 67 3.52 -5.23 11.76
C ARG A 67 2.90 -4.57 12.99
N GLY A 68 1.84 -3.79 12.77
CA GLY A 68 1.10 -3.11 13.84
C GLY A 68 1.72 -1.78 14.31
N GLU A 69 2.74 -1.29 13.61
CA GLU A 69 3.44 -0.04 13.90
C GLU A 69 2.88 1.17 13.15
N GLY A 70 1.96 0.93 12.22
CA GLY A 70 1.31 1.98 11.43
C GLY A 70 2.02 2.29 10.10
N ILE A 71 3.06 1.55 9.71
CA ILE A 71 3.82 1.79 8.47
C ILE A 71 2.90 1.72 7.24
N ALA A 72 2.06 0.68 7.14
CA ALA A 72 1.10 0.54 6.03
C ALA A 72 0.15 1.74 5.92
N THR A 73 -0.33 2.26 7.06
CA THR A 73 -1.16 3.48 7.11
C THR A 73 -0.36 4.71 6.66
N ALA A 74 0.92 4.80 7.04
CA ALA A 74 1.80 5.88 6.58
C ALA A 74 2.02 5.85 5.06
N LEU A 75 2.05 4.67 4.41
CA LEU A 75 2.10 4.57 2.94
C LEU A 75 0.87 5.23 2.29
N VAL A 76 -0.32 5.01 2.85
CA VAL A 76 -1.57 5.61 2.35
C VAL A 76 -1.60 7.11 2.62
N GLN A 77 -1.17 7.55 3.80
CA GLN A 77 -1.07 8.97 4.13
C GLN A 77 -0.12 9.68 3.17
N TYR A 78 1.05 9.09 2.87
CA TYR A 78 1.98 9.61 1.87
C TYR A 78 1.33 9.76 0.49
N ALA A 79 0.54 8.78 0.06
CA ALA A 79 -0.17 8.87 -1.21
C ALA A 79 -1.11 10.08 -1.23
N CYS A 80 -1.92 10.26 -0.17
CA CYS A 80 -2.82 11.40 -0.02
C CYS A 80 -2.06 12.73 -0.04
N ASP A 81 -0.98 12.84 0.74
CA ASP A 81 -0.15 14.04 0.86
C ASP A 81 0.52 14.44 -0.46
N THR A 82 0.76 13.46 -1.34
CA THR A 82 1.42 13.64 -2.64
C THR A 82 0.47 13.66 -3.83
N GLY A 83 -0.85 13.58 -3.60
CA GLY A 83 -1.87 13.61 -4.64
C GLY A 83 -1.93 12.33 -5.49
N ILE A 84 -1.55 11.20 -4.90
CA ILE A 84 -1.72 9.86 -5.48
C ILE A 84 -3.07 9.32 -5.00
N ASP A 85 -3.99 9.14 -5.92
CA ASP A 85 -5.28 8.53 -5.63
C ASP A 85 -5.10 7.04 -5.30
N LEU A 86 -5.66 6.63 -4.16
CA LEU A 86 -5.71 5.25 -3.70
C LEU A 86 -7.12 4.92 -3.24
N TYR A 87 -7.54 3.69 -3.53
CA TYR A 87 -8.84 3.17 -3.12
C TYR A 87 -8.69 1.80 -2.49
N HIS A 88 -9.45 1.52 -1.43
CA HIS A 88 -9.57 0.16 -0.93
C HIS A 88 -10.26 -0.72 -1.98
N SER A 89 -9.76 -1.94 -2.17
CA SER A 89 -10.50 -2.98 -2.92
C SER A 89 -11.90 -3.20 -2.32
N PRO A 90 -12.92 -3.66 -3.05
CA PRO A 90 -14.25 -3.94 -2.49
C PRO A 90 -14.20 -4.85 -1.25
N GLU A 91 -15.08 -4.66 -0.27
CA GLU A 91 -15.08 -5.44 0.99
C GLU A 91 -15.03 -6.96 0.75
N GLU A 92 -15.78 -7.45 -0.24
CA GLU A 92 -15.86 -8.86 -0.62
C GLU A 92 -14.56 -9.42 -1.22
N HIS A 93 -13.65 -8.56 -1.70
CA HIS A 93 -12.35 -8.93 -2.25
C HIS A 93 -11.24 -8.88 -1.18
N ARG A 94 -11.53 -8.38 0.02
CA ARG A 94 -10.53 -8.22 1.08
C ARG A 94 -10.39 -9.49 1.92
N THR A 95 -9.17 -9.78 2.34
CA THR A 95 -8.92 -10.70 3.44
C THR A 95 -9.38 -10.09 4.78
N GLU A 96 -9.46 -10.88 5.85
CA GLU A 96 -9.72 -10.35 7.21
C GLU A 96 -8.71 -9.25 7.60
N LYS A 97 -7.43 -9.47 7.29
CA LYS A 97 -6.37 -8.46 7.48
C LYS A 97 -6.58 -7.23 6.61
N GLY A 98 -7.07 -7.40 5.38
CA GLY A 98 -7.44 -6.30 4.50
C GLY A 98 -8.58 -5.46 5.06
N ASN A 99 -9.61 -6.08 5.65
CA ASN A 99 -10.69 -5.36 6.33
C ASN A 99 -10.20 -4.58 7.56
N ASP A 100 -9.30 -5.19 8.34
CA ASP A 100 -8.66 -4.55 9.49
C ASP A 100 -7.74 -3.39 9.11
N PHE A 101 -7.13 -3.45 7.94
CA PHE A 101 -6.36 -2.35 7.36
C PHE A 101 -7.29 -1.23 6.85
N ALA A 102 -8.35 -1.58 6.13
CA ALA A 102 -9.32 -0.61 5.60
C ALA A 102 -9.98 0.21 6.72
N ARG A 103 -10.38 -0.45 7.82
CA ARG A 103 -10.93 0.25 9.01
C ARG A 103 -9.95 1.21 9.69
N ARG A 104 -8.64 0.95 9.59
CA ARG A 104 -7.59 1.82 10.14
C ARG A 104 -7.22 2.96 9.20
N CYS A 105 -7.54 2.82 7.91
CA CYS A 105 -7.28 3.80 6.87
C CYS A 105 -8.63 4.28 6.30
N ASP A 106 -9.53 4.72 7.17
CA ASP A 106 -10.89 5.18 6.84
C ASP A 106 -10.92 6.57 6.17
N PHE A 107 -9.74 7.11 5.85
CA PHE A 107 -9.53 8.40 5.19
C PHE A 107 -9.31 8.29 3.67
N ILE A 108 -9.43 7.08 3.10
CA ILE A 108 -9.56 6.85 1.66
C ILE A 108 -10.82 6.03 1.40
N ASP A 109 -11.41 6.21 0.22
CA ASP A 109 -12.65 5.54 -0.16
C ASP A 109 -12.42 4.10 -0.66
N GLU A 110 -13.50 3.33 -0.74
CA GLU A 110 -13.55 2.08 -1.48
C GLU A 110 -13.74 2.38 -2.97
N ILE A 111 -13.08 1.63 -3.85
CA ILE A 111 -13.26 1.78 -5.30
C ILE A 111 -14.68 1.37 -5.69
N ASP A 112 -15.24 2.01 -6.73
CA ASP A 112 -16.46 1.54 -7.38
C ASP A 112 -16.29 0.06 -7.80
N PRO A 113 -17.14 -0.87 -7.33
CA PRO A 113 -17.07 -2.28 -7.69
C PRO A 113 -17.09 -2.55 -9.20
N ASP A 114 -17.72 -1.69 -9.99
CA ASP A 114 -17.77 -1.81 -11.46
C ASP A 114 -16.41 -1.48 -12.13
N LEU A 115 -15.54 -0.75 -11.41
CA LEU A 115 -14.18 -0.41 -11.84
C LEU A 115 -13.11 -1.29 -11.18
N ALA A 116 -13.49 -2.03 -10.14
CA ALA A 116 -12.57 -2.87 -9.40
C ALA A 116 -12.06 -4.04 -10.25
N TYR A 117 -10.78 -4.37 -10.09
CA TYR A 117 -10.23 -5.64 -10.50
C TYR A 117 -11.08 -6.78 -9.93
N GLN A 118 -11.56 -7.63 -10.84
CA GLN A 118 -12.35 -8.80 -10.52
C GLN A 118 -11.41 -10.02 -10.45
N PRO A 119 -11.24 -10.65 -9.28
CA PRO A 119 -10.50 -11.90 -9.21
C PRO A 119 -11.23 -12.97 -10.05
N ALA A 120 -10.48 -13.62 -10.94
CA ALA A 120 -10.99 -14.68 -11.81
C ALA A 120 -11.36 -15.96 -11.05
#